data_AF-A0A9J6E1B8-F1
#
_entry.id   AF-A0A9J6E1B8-F1
#
_cell.length_a   1.000
_cell.length_b   1.000
_cell.length_c   1.000
_cell.angle_alpha   90.00
_cell.angle_beta   90.00
_cell.angle_gamma   90.00
#
_symmetry.space_group_name_H-M   'P 1'
#
loop_
_entity.id
_entity.type
_entity.pdbx_description
1 polymer ?
#
loop_
_entity_poly.entity_id
_entity_poly.type
_entity_poly.pdbx_seq_one_letter_code
_entity_poly.pdbx_strand_id
1 'polypeptide(L)'
;MAGALLSVGCSGIVLGARKPLSTSRVRLFFGRRKPPRQGAALALRESLFRSEDARNRQGFVEVIERFKLGNENRRGHVEFINVATRFVTEFHVERDLEVYKMLFDLFPKGKYTPRSLVQAEFFHFPYHQHCGVRLLDTMESHGGCPQVRL
;
A
#
# COMPACT_ATOMS: atom_id res chain seq x y z
N MET A 1 -49.95 70.01 -14.63
CA MET A 1 -49.43 71.37 -14.89
C MET A 1 -48.89 71.92 -13.59
N ALA A 2 -47.61 72.31 -13.59
CA ALA A 2 -46.84 72.98 -12.52
C ALA A 2 -46.74 72.22 -11.18
N GLY A 3 -45.60 72.04 -10.55
CA GLY A 3 -44.27 72.59 -10.77
C GLY A 3 -43.57 72.64 -9.41
N ALA A 4 -42.23 72.57 -9.45
CA ALA A 4 -41.34 73.13 -8.43
C ALA A 4 -41.36 72.37 -7.06
N LEU A 5 -40.32 72.26 -6.24
CA LEU A 5 -39.02 72.92 -6.11
C LEU A 5 -38.10 72.00 -5.29
N LEU A 6 -36.81 72.24 -5.51
CA LEU A 6 -35.65 71.77 -4.77
C LEU A 6 -35.72 72.10 -3.26
N SER A 7 -35.26 71.18 -2.41
CA SER A 7 -34.27 71.44 -1.33
C SER A 7 -33.74 70.09 -0.83
N VAL A 8 -32.47 69.75 -1.05
CA VAL A 8 -31.29 70.06 -0.22
C VAL A 8 -31.49 69.68 1.25
N GLY A 9 -30.76 68.66 1.73
CA GLY A 9 -30.54 68.53 3.17
C GLY A 9 -30.14 67.15 3.68
N CYS A 10 -28.83 66.99 3.88
CA CYS A 10 -28.21 66.32 5.03
C CYS A 10 -28.16 64.78 5.12
N SER A 11 -26.91 64.31 4.92
CA SER A 11 -26.14 63.55 5.91
C SER A 11 -26.55 62.12 6.23
N GLY A 12 -25.78 61.20 5.64
CA GLY A 12 -25.71 59.81 6.08
C GLY A 12 -24.74 59.01 5.22
N ILE A 13 -23.45 59.35 5.28
CA ILE A 13 -22.38 58.54 4.67
C ILE A 13 -22.39 57.17 5.37
N VAL A 14 -22.86 56.14 4.66
CA VAL A 14 -22.68 54.75 5.08
C VAL A 14 -21.22 54.39 4.79
N LEU A 15 -20.35 54.54 5.80
CA LEU A 15 -19.00 53.98 5.79
C LEU A 15 -19.10 52.45 5.74
N GLY A 16 -19.06 51.90 4.53
CA GLY A 16 -18.72 50.49 4.28
C GLY A 16 -17.27 50.23 4.69
N ALA A 17 -17.05 50.02 5.99
CA ALA A 17 -15.76 49.62 6.51
C ALA A 17 -15.45 48.18 6.07
N ARG A 18 -14.37 48.09 5.29
CA ARG A 18 -13.76 46.89 4.73
C ARG A 18 -13.64 45.80 5.79
N LYS A 19 -14.17 44.60 5.49
CA LYS A 19 -13.87 43.40 6.27
C LYS A 19 -12.35 43.21 6.31
N PRO A 20 -11.72 42.99 7.48
CA PRO A 20 -10.31 42.69 7.53
C PRO A 20 -10.07 41.36 6.80
N LEU A 21 -9.02 41.31 5.96
CA LEU A 21 -8.43 40.06 5.52
C LEU A 21 -7.92 39.33 6.77
N SER A 22 -8.79 38.52 7.38
CA SER A 22 -8.38 37.53 8.35
C SER A 22 -7.63 36.45 7.60
N THR A 23 -6.31 36.59 7.64
CA THR A 23 -5.34 35.59 7.20
C THR A 23 -5.56 34.32 8.00
N SER A 24 -6.50 33.49 7.57
CA SER A 24 -6.74 32.18 8.14
C SER A 24 -5.63 31.25 7.66
N ARG A 25 -4.50 31.36 8.37
CA ARG A 25 -3.60 30.29 8.80
C ARG A 25 -3.83 28.99 8.02
N VAL A 26 -3.27 28.92 6.81
CA VAL A 26 -3.03 27.64 6.13
C VAL A 26 -2.07 26.87 7.04
N ARG A 27 -2.61 26.07 7.96
CA ARG A 27 -1.85 25.03 8.62
C ARG A 27 -1.52 24.03 7.52
N LEU A 28 -0.33 24.17 6.94
CA LEU A 28 0.37 23.10 6.24
C LEU A 28 0.51 21.94 7.23
N PHE A 29 -0.53 21.10 7.29
CA PHE A 29 -0.50 19.83 7.99
C PHE A 29 0.32 18.84 7.17
N PHE A 30 1.63 19.09 7.07
CA PHE A 30 2.59 18.01 6.86
C PHE A 30 2.74 17.23 8.15
N GLY A 31 1.68 16.52 8.53
CA GLY A 31 1.76 15.44 9.50
C GLY A 31 2.62 14.34 8.87
N ARG A 32 3.95 14.43 9.04
CA ARG A 32 4.86 13.30 8.83
C ARG A 32 4.45 12.20 9.82
N ARG A 33 3.51 11.34 9.42
CA ARG A 33 3.34 10.04 10.08
C ARG A 33 4.70 9.35 9.96
N LYS A 34 5.41 9.20 11.09
CA LYS A 34 6.67 8.45 11.10
C LYS A 34 6.36 7.06 10.53
N PRO A 35 7.14 6.56 9.55
CA PRO A 35 6.93 5.20 9.06
C PRO A 35 7.04 4.25 10.27
N PRO A 36 6.20 3.20 10.33
CA PRO A 36 6.31 2.20 11.39
C PRO A 36 7.75 1.69 11.43
N ARG A 37 8.33 1.54 12.63
CA ARG A 37 9.64 0.89 12.80
C ARG A 37 9.60 -0.44 12.05
N GLN A 38 10.61 -0.74 11.23
CA GLN A 38 10.61 -1.90 10.33
C GLN A 38 10.19 -3.21 11.03
N GLY A 39 10.59 -3.41 12.30
CA GLY A 39 10.18 -4.57 13.11
C GLY A 39 8.70 -4.62 13.49
N ALA A 40 8.04 -3.48 13.70
CA ALA A 40 6.62 -3.44 14.04
C ALA A 40 5.73 -3.89 12.87
N ALA A 41 6.14 -3.52 11.66
CA ALA A 41 5.42 -3.93 10.45
C ALA A 41 5.56 -5.44 10.19
N LEU A 42 6.74 -6.03 10.47
CA LEU A 42 6.96 -7.48 10.39
C LEU A 42 6.13 -8.24 11.43
N ALA A 43 6.13 -7.78 12.68
CA ALA A 43 5.35 -8.40 13.76
C ALA A 43 3.84 -8.42 13.45
N LEU A 44 3.31 -7.34 12.84
CA LEU A 44 1.92 -7.31 12.39
C LEU A 44 1.63 -8.43 11.37
N ARG A 45 2.53 -8.63 10.40
CA ARG A 45 2.35 -9.67 9.36
C ARG A 45 2.46 -11.06 9.93
N GLU A 46 3.38 -11.29 10.87
CA GLU A 46 3.48 -12.55 11.61
C GLU A 46 2.22 -12.82 12.43
N SER A 47 1.62 -11.80 13.05
CA SER A 47 0.40 -11.96 13.83
C SER A 47 -0.79 -12.46 13.01
N LEU A 48 -0.87 -12.12 11.71
CA LEU A 48 -1.93 -12.62 10.81
C LEU A 48 -1.87 -14.15 10.64
N PHE A 49 -0.67 -14.70 10.51
CA PHE A 49 -0.48 -16.16 10.41
C PHE A 49 -0.62 -16.84 11.77
N ARG A 50 -0.24 -16.18 12.87
CA ARG A 50 -0.39 -16.74 14.21
C ARG A 50 -1.84 -16.74 14.70
N SER A 51 -2.65 -15.77 14.30
CA SER A 51 -4.07 -15.70 14.67
C SER A 51 -4.94 -16.76 14.00
N GLU A 52 -4.43 -17.44 12.96
CA GLU A 52 -5.16 -18.52 12.30
C GLU A 52 -4.88 -19.85 13.01
N ASP A 53 -5.93 -20.41 13.60
CA ASP A 53 -5.85 -21.68 14.34
C ASP A 53 -5.81 -22.88 13.39
N ALA A 54 -6.44 -22.74 12.22
CA ALA A 54 -6.45 -23.76 11.18
C ALA A 54 -5.11 -23.79 10.43
N ARG A 55 -4.20 -24.67 10.87
CA ARG A 55 -2.92 -24.98 10.20
C ARG A 55 -3.09 -25.86 8.95
N ASN A 56 -4.01 -25.45 8.08
CA ASN A 56 -4.34 -26.16 6.85
C ASN A 56 -4.23 -25.23 5.64
N ARG A 57 -4.30 -25.82 4.44
CA ARG A 57 -4.29 -25.07 3.18
C ARG A 57 -5.30 -23.92 3.16
N GLN A 58 -6.53 -24.15 3.63
CA GLN A 58 -7.60 -23.15 3.58
C GLN A 58 -7.28 -21.94 4.46
N GLY A 59 -6.77 -22.16 5.67
CA GLY A 59 -6.34 -21.09 6.57
C GLY A 59 -5.22 -20.25 5.96
N PHE A 60 -4.26 -20.87 5.27
CA PHE A 60 -3.22 -20.13 4.57
C PHE A 60 -3.79 -19.23 3.46
N VAL A 61 -4.72 -19.74 2.66
CA VAL A 61 -5.41 -18.97 1.61
C VAL A 61 -6.23 -17.84 2.23
N GLU A 62 -6.93 -18.10 3.32
CA GLU A 62 -7.72 -17.09 4.02
C GLU A 62 -6.85 -15.94 4.53
N VAL A 63 -5.67 -16.24 5.09
CA VAL A 63 -4.72 -15.19 5.52
C VAL A 63 -4.26 -14.34 4.34
N ILE A 64 -4.01 -14.93 3.16
CA ILE A 64 -3.68 -14.19 1.93
C ILE A 64 -4.85 -13.28 1.51
N GLU A 65 -6.08 -13.77 1.54
CA GLU A 65 -7.27 -12.99 1.16
C GLU A 65 -7.55 -11.87 2.16
N ARG A 66 -7.43 -12.12 3.47
CA ARG A 66 -7.52 -11.07 4.51
C ARG A 66 -6.47 -9.98 4.27
N PHE A 67 -5.24 -10.34 3.88
CA PHE A 67 -4.21 -9.38 3.51
C PHE A 67 -4.59 -8.54 2.29
N LYS A 68 -5.18 -9.14 1.24
CA LYS A 68 -5.64 -8.41 0.04
C LYS A 68 -6.77 -7.44 0.37
N LEU A 69 -7.79 -7.90 1.13
CA LEU A 69 -8.96 -7.10 1.50
C LEU A 69 -8.59 -5.88 2.36
N GLY A 70 -7.68 -6.04 3.33
CA GLY A 70 -7.24 -4.95 4.19
C GLY A 70 -6.27 -3.97 3.54
N ASN A 71 -5.83 -4.21 2.30
CA ASN A 71 -4.64 -3.55 1.74
C ASN A 71 -4.72 -3.39 0.22
N GLU A 72 -5.63 -2.53 -0.25
CA GLU A 72 -5.84 -2.24 -1.69
C GLU A 72 -4.54 -1.85 -2.42
N ASN A 73 -3.68 -1.08 -1.75
CA ASN A 73 -2.39 -0.63 -2.30
C ASN A 73 -1.29 -1.69 -2.21
N ARG A 74 -1.58 -2.86 -1.64
CA ARG A 74 -0.64 -3.97 -1.37
C ARG A 74 0.63 -3.50 -0.68
N ARG A 75 0.51 -2.57 0.27
CA ARG A 75 1.67 -2.00 0.96
C ARG A 75 2.28 -3.07 1.86
N GLY A 76 3.59 -3.24 1.74
CA GLY A 76 4.32 -4.21 2.54
C GLY A 76 4.12 -5.66 2.10
N HIS A 77 3.73 -5.90 0.85
CA HIS A 77 3.57 -7.23 0.28
C HIS A 77 4.87 -8.03 0.31
N VAL A 78 6.04 -7.38 0.13
CA VAL A 78 7.33 -8.07 0.19
C VAL A 78 7.57 -8.69 1.55
N GLU A 79 7.35 -7.91 2.61
CA GLU A 79 7.49 -8.41 3.98
C GLU A 79 6.43 -9.45 4.32
N PHE A 80 5.21 -9.30 3.80
CA PHE A 80 4.17 -10.30 3.96
C PHE A 80 4.59 -11.63 3.31
N ILE A 81 5.08 -11.61 2.07
CA ILE A 81 5.57 -12.80 1.36
C ILE A 81 6.72 -13.43 2.14
N ASN A 82 7.72 -12.65 2.56
CA ASN A 82 8.85 -13.17 3.34
C ASN A 82 8.40 -13.85 4.64
N VAL A 83 7.36 -13.34 5.30
CA VAL A 83 6.77 -13.99 6.48
C VAL A 83 6.02 -15.25 6.06
N ALA A 84 5.16 -15.17 5.04
CA ALA A 84 4.39 -16.29 4.52
C ALA A 84 5.26 -17.50 4.18
N THR A 85 6.42 -17.26 3.54
CA THR A 85 7.42 -18.29 3.21
C THR A 85 7.93 -19.04 4.44
N ARG A 86 7.95 -18.44 5.63
CA ARG A 86 8.36 -19.13 6.87
C ARG A 86 7.27 -20.07 7.41
N PHE A 87 6.02 -19.80 7.07
CA PHE A 87 4.85 -20.55 7.55
C PHE A 87 4.38 -21.63 6.57
N VAL A 88 4.98 -21.78 5.39
CA VAL A 88 4.52 -22.78 4.40
C VAL A 88 4.55 -24.21 4.92
N THR A 89 5.57 -24.56 5.71
CA THR A 89 5.70 -25.88 6.33
C THR A 89 4.73 -26.08 7.49
N GLU A 90 4.45 -25.01 8.26
CA GLU A 90 3.50 -25.05 9.38
C GLU A 90 2.05 -25.24 8.91
N PHE A 91 1.71 -24.78 7.70
CA PHE A 91 0.38 -24.93 7.11
C PHE A 91 0.27 -26.10 6.11
N HIS A 92 1.34 -26.88 5.93
CA HIS A 92 1.42 -28.01 5.01
C HIS A 92 1.13 -27.64 3.55
N VAL A 93 1.60 -26.46 3.11
CA VAL A 93 1.41 -25.92 1.75
C VAL A 93 2.70 -25.83 0.94
N GLU A 94 3.79 -26.45 1.43
CA GLU A 94 5.13 -26.35 0.85
C GLU A 94 5.24 -26.92 -0.58
N ARG A 95 4.27 -27.73 -1.01
CA ARG A 95 4.21 -28.32 -2.37
C ARG A 95 3.07 -27.79 -3.23
N ASP A 96 2.26 -26.86 -2.72
CA ASP A 96 1.10 -26.36 -3.44
C ASP A 96 1.44 -25.21 -4.38
N LEU A 97 1.48 -25.52 -5.68
CA LEU A 97 1.76 -24.54 -6.74
C LEU A 97 0.75 -23.39 -6.78
N GLU A 98 -0.53 -23.64 -6.45
CA GLU A 98 -1.55 -22.59 -6.48
C GLU A 98 -1.31 -21.57 -5.35
N VAL A 99 -0.82 -22.01 -4.20
CA VAL A 99 -0.45 -21.12 -3.09
C VAL A 99 0.74 -20.23 -3.49
N TYR A 100 1.77 -20.80 -4.10
CA TYR A 100 2.90 -20.01 -4.59
C TYR A 100 2.49 -19.01 -5.67
N LYS A 101 1.59 -19.40 -6.59
CA LYS A 101 1.03 -18.49 -7.60
C LYS A 101 0.27 -17.33 -6.95
N MET A 102 -0.54 -17.59 -5.92
CA MET A 102 -1.21 -16.54 -5.15
C MET A 102 -0.24 -15.58 -4.48
N LEU A 103 0.87 -16.07 -3.94
CA LEU A 103 1.93 -15.21 -3.38
C LEU A 103 2.59 -14.36 -4.48
N PHE A 104 2.86 -14.92 -5.66
CA PHE A 104 3.36 -14.17 -6.80
C PHE A 104 2.37 -13.13 -7.34
N ASP A 105 1.08 -13.36 -7.17
CA ASP A 105 0.04 -12.42 -7.58
C ASP A 105 -0.09 -11.22 -6.65
N LEU A 106 0.55 -11.23 -5.47
CA LEU A 106 0.66 -10.06 -4.61
C LEU A 106 1.62 -9.00 -5.19
N PHE A 107 2.63 -9.40 -5.98
CA PHE A 107 3.50 -8.47 -6.66
C PHE A 107 2.73 -7.64 -7.70
N PRO A 108 2.98 -6.32 -7.82
CA PRO A 108 2.40 -5.50 -8.88
C PRO A 108 2.92 -5.95 -10.24
N LYS A 109 2.01 -6.39 -11.11
CA LYS A 109 2.35 -6.81 -12.47
C LYS A 109 2.81 -5.61 -13.31
N GLY A 110 3.83 -5.82 -14.14
CA GLY A 110 4.38 -4.80 -15.05
C GLY A 110 5.20 -3.68 -14.41
N LYS A 111 5.22 -3.52 -13.08
CA LYS A 111 6.02 -2.47 -12.43
C LYS A 111 7.52 -2.77 -12.40
N TYR A 112 7.90 -4.04 -12.40
CA TYR A 112 9.29 -4.47 -12.24
C TYR A 112 10.01 -4.75 -13.56
N THR A 113 9.35 -4.53 -14.70
CA THR A 113 9.97 -4.68 -16.02
C THR A 113 10.90 -3.50 -16.28
N PRO A 114 12.21 -3.73 -16.47
CA PRO A 114 13.12 -2.65 -16.84
C PRO A 114 12.76 -2.09 -18.21
N ARG A 115 12.73 -0.76 -18.35
CA ARG A 115 12.41 -0.07 -19.61
C ARG A 115 13.65 0.53 -20.30
N SER A 116 14.81 0.45 -19.66
CA SER A 116 16.07 1.01 -20.12
C SER A 116 17.23 0.08 -19.78
N LEU A 117 18.29 0.11 -20.58
CA LEU A 117 19.50 -0.69 -20.39
C LEU A 117 20.11 -0.47 -19.00
N VAL A 118 20.15 0.78 -18.52
CA VAL A 118 20.67 1.09 -17.18
C VAL A 118 19.82 0.45 -16.07
N GLN A 119 18.49 0.38 -16.25
CA GLN A 119 17.61 -0.25 -15.26
C GLN A 119 17.78 -1.77 -15.25
N ALA A 120 18.08 -2.38 -16.41
CA ALA A 120 18.36 -3.79 -16.54
C ALA A 120 19.70 -4.16 -15.88
N GLU A 121 20.73 -3.34 -16.10
CA GLU A 121 22.08 -3.59 -15.58
C GLU A 121 22.18 -3.45 -14.05
N PHE A 122 21.51 -2.46 -13.46
CA PHE A 122 21.70 -2.11 -12.04
C PHE A 122 20.61 -2.64 -11.10
N PHE A 123 19.86 -3.69 -11.46
CA PHE A 123 18.85 -4.31 -10.57
C PHE A 123 17.91 -3.29 -9.92
N HIS A 124 17.18 -2.51 -10.72
CA HIS A 124 16.41 -1.33 -10.25
C HIS A 124 15.45 -1.57 -9.05
N PHE A 125 15.04 -2.83 -8.81
CA PHE A 125 14.19 -3.23 -7.67
C PHE A 125 14.81 -4.37 -6.84
N PRO A 126 15.97 -4.16 -6.21
CA PRO A 126 16.77 -5.26 -5.68
C PRO A 126 16.05 -5.98 -4.53
N TYR A 127 15.39 -5.23 -3.64
CA TYR A 127 14.63 -5.81 -2.52
C TYR A 127 13.47 -6.72 -2.95
N HIS A 128 12.77 -6.33 -4.02
CA HIS A 128 11.63 -7.11 -4.55
C HIS A 128 12.13 -8.33 -5.32
N GLN A 129 13.21 -8.17 -6.09
CA GLN A 129 13.86 -9.27 -6.81
C GLN A 129 14.39 -10.32 -5.84
N HIS A 130 15.06 -9.91 -4.76
CA HIS A 130 15.49 -10.83 -3.70
C HIS A 130 14.33 -11.60 -3.07
N CYS A 131 13.20 -10.96 -2.81
CA CYS A 131 12.02 -11.65 -2.30
C CYS A 131 11.48 -12.69 -3.29
N GLY A 132 11.39 -12.34 -4.57
CA GLY A 132 10.97 -13.28 -5.62
C GLY A 132 11.92 -14.47 -5.73
N VAL A 133 13.24 -14.24 -5.73
CA VAL A 133 14.24 -15.32 -5.76
C VAL A 133 14.12 -16.22 -4.53
N ARG A 134 13.97 -15.65 -3.34
CA ARG A 134 13.77 -16.44 -2.10
C ARG A 134 12.52 -17.31 -2.16
N LEU A 135 11.44 -16.81 -2.75
CA LEU A 135 10.21 -17.58 -2.91
C LEU A 135 10.43 -18.77 -3.85
N LEU A 136 11.13 -18.56 -4.97
CA LEU A 136 11.51 -19.63 -5.91
C LEU A 136 12.44 -20.67 -5.28
N ASP A 137 13.45 -20.22 -4.54
CA ASP A 137 14.38 -21.09 -3.81
C ASP A 137 13.67 -21.99 -2.79
N THR A 138 12.64 -21.43 -2.13
CA THR A 138 11.79 -22.20 -1.22
C THR A 138 10.97 -23.24 -1.98
N MET A 139 10.41 -22.90 -3.14
CA MET A 139 9.67 -23.86 -3.97
C MET A 139 10.57 -25.01 -4.45
N GLU A 140 11.78 -24.68 -4.90
CA GLU A 140 12.78 -25.66 -5.35
C GLU A 140 13.18 -26.61 -4.21
N SER A 141 13.47 -26.05 -3.04
CA SER A 141 13.88 -26.82 -1.85
C SER A 141 12.83 -27.85 -1.40
N HIS A 142 11.54 -27.57 -1.58
CA HIS A 142 10.44 -28.48 -1.20
C HIS A 142 9.98 -29.42 -2.34
N GLY A 143 10.69 -29.40 -3.49
CA GLY A 143 10.47 -30.28 -4.62
C GLY A 143 9.34 -29.83 -5.56
N GLY A 144 8.88 -28.59 -5.44
CA GLY A 144 7.88 -27.97 -6.29
C GLY A 144 8.54 -27.19 -7.42
N CYS A 145 9.28 -27.85 -8.32
CA CYS A 145 9.65 -27.20 -9.57
C CYS A 145 8.33 -26.98 -10.35
N PRO A 146 7.90 -25.73 -10.59
CA PRO A 146 6.67 -25.50 -11.34
C PRO A 146 6.88 -26.07 -12.74
N GLN A 147 5.89 -26.77 -13.27
CA GLN A 147 5.97 -27.36 -14.61
C GLN A 147 6.17 -26.26 -15.65
N VAL A 148 7.44 -26.00 -16.00
CA VAL A 148 7.86 -25.08 -17.05
C VAL A 148 7.50 -25.70 -18.39
N ARG A 149 6.30 -25.41 -18.87
CA ARG A 149 6.02 -25.56 -20.30
C ARG A 149 6.52 -24.27 -20.95
N LEU A 150 7.69 -24.37 -21.60
CA LEU A 150 8.23 -23.36 -22.50
C LEU A 150 7.22 -23.03 -23.61
#